data_AF-A0A5E7QCJ3-F1
#
_entry.id   AF-A0A5E7QCJ3-F1
#
_cell.length_a   1.000
_cell.length_b   1.000
_cell.length_c   1.000
_cell.angle_alpha   90.00
_cell.angle_beta   90.00
_cell.angle_gamma   90.00
#
_symmetry.space_group_name_H-M   'P 1'
#
loop_
_entity.id
_entity.type
_entity.pdbx_description
1 polymer ?
#
loop_
_entity_poly.entity_id
_entity_poly.type
_entity_poly.pdbx_seq_one_letter_code
_entity_poly.pdbx_strand_id
1 'polypeptide(L)' 'MRRVELKRKVFVPASEGVRGHWKDIEPVIATFHLFGAAYEEFEARPGNYTVAIVELPDGTVENANLFDIRFIE' A
#
# COMPACT_ATOMS: atom_id res chain seq x y z
N MET A 1 -16.78 -10.81 1.68
CA MET A 1 -15.99 -9.79 0.95
C MET A 1 -14.71 -10.46 0.45
N ARG A 2 -14.10 -9.96 -0.63
CA ARG A 2 -12.88 -10.55 -1.19
C ARG A 2 -11.69 -10.25 -0.28
N ARG A 3 -10.70 -11.14 -0.25
CA ARG A 3 -9.46 -10.94 0.52
C ARG A 3 -8.30 -10.64 -0.42
N VAL A 4 -7.38 -9.80 0.06
CA VAL A 4 -6.14 -9.49 -0.64
C VAL A 4 -4.95 -9.68 0.29
N GLU A 5 -3.84 -10.12 -0.29
CA GLU A 5 -2.52 -9.94 0.27
C GLU A 5 -2.05 -8.52 -0.08
N LEU A 6 -1.68 -7.75 0.94
CA LEU A 6 -1.14 -6.39 0.81
C LEU A 6 0.36 -6.42 1.10
N LYS A 7 1.16 -6.15 0.07
CA LYS A 7 2.61 -5.97 0.18
C LYS A 7 2.92 -4.71 0.96
N ARG A 8 3.95 -4.79 1.80
CA ARG A 8 4.39 -3.67 2.63
C ARG A 8 5.91 -3.56 2.54
N LYS A 9 6.38 -2.32 2.58
CA LYS A 9 7.80 -2.00 2.65
C LYS A 9 8.05 -1.04 3.80
N VAL A 10 9.18 -1.21 4.46
CA VAL A 10 9.67 -0.24 5.44
C VAL A 10 10.96 0.37 4.91
N PHE A 11 11.12 1.67 5.08
CA PHE A 11 12.40 2.30 4.81
C PHE A 11 13.34 1.98 5.98
N VAL A 12 14.47 1.35 5.66
CA VAL A 12 15.57 1.13 6.59
C VAL A 12 16.52 2.32 6.43
N PRO A 13 16.69 3.17 7.47
CA PRO A 13 17.62 4.29 7.41
C PRO A 13 19.06 3.84 7.16
N ALA A 14 19.89 4.74 6.65
CA ALA A 14 21.31 4.49 6.49
C ALA A 14 21.97 4.23 7.86
N SER A 15 22.91 3.29 7.89
CA SER A 15 23.75 2.97 9.05
C SER A 15 25.21 2.85 8.61
N GLU A 16 26.14 2.64 9.54
CA GLU A 16 27.57 2.64 9.25
C GLU A 16 27.91 1.64 8.12
N GLY A 17 28.38 2.17 6.98
CA GLY A 17 28.73 1.39 5.79
C GLY A 17 27.55 0.92 4.92
N VAL A 18 26.30 1.20 5.30
CA VAL A 18 25.10 0.74 4.60
C VAL A 18 24.20 1.92 4.21
N ARG A 19 23.87 2.02 2.92
CA ARG A 19 22.92 3.05 2.43
C ARG A 19 21.49 2.70 2.86
N GLY A 20 20.69 3.74 3.09
CA GLY A 20 19.27 3.59 3.34
C GLY A 20 18.58 2.91 2.16
N HIS A 21 17.67 1.98 2.45
CA HIS A 21 17.02 1.15 1.44
C HIS A 21 15.62 0.74 1.88
N TRP A 22 14.76 0.41 0.91
CA TRP A 22 13.46 -0.18 1.19
C TRP A 22 13.61 -1.68 1.37
N LYS A 23 12.96 -2.21 2.40
CA LYS A 23 12.91 -3.65 2.69
C LYS A 23 11.46 -4.12 2.68
N ASP A 24 11.18 -5.21 1.96
CA ASP A 24 9.90 -5.91 2.03
C ASP A 24 9.72 -6.52 3.41
N ILE A 25 8.51 -6.39 3.96
CA ILE A 25 8.11 -7.07 5.20
C ILE A 25 7.00 -8.07 4.91
N GLU A 26 6.63 -8.84 5.93
CA GLU A 26 5.56 -9.83 5.81
C GLU A 26 4.27 -9.15 5.30
N PRO A 27 3.67 -9.67 4.21
CA PRO A 27 2.42 -9.13 3.70
C PRO A 27 1.29 -9.25 4.73
N VAL A 28 0.34 -8.32 4.67
CA VAL A 28 -0.84 -8.33 5.53
C VAL A 28 -2.03 -8.86 4.73
N ILE A 29 -2.82 -9.75 5.33
CA ILE A 29 -4.09 -10.17 4.75
C ILE A 29 -5.15 -9.13 5.12
N ALA A 30 -5.74 -8.49 4.13
CA ALA A 30 -6.73 -7.44 4.30
C ALA A 30 -8.04 -7.77 3.58
N THR A 31 -9.14 -7.17 4.04
CA THR A 31 -10.44 -7.23 3.39
C THR A 31 -10.50 -6.18 2.29
N PHE A 32 -10.79 -6.58 1.06
CA PHE A 32 -11.02 -5.66 -0.05
C PHE A 32 -12.47 -5.20 -0.07
N HIS A 33 -12.67 -3.88 -0.06
CA HIS A 33 -13.98 -3.25 -0.15
C HIS A 33 -14.34 -2.92 -1.60
N LEU A 34 -13.55 -2.03 -2.22
CA LEU A 34 -13.78 -1.54 -3.58
C LEU A 34 -12.55 -0.81 -4.13
N PHE A 35 -12.58 -0.49 -5.42
CA PHE A 35 -11.62 0.44 -6.02
C PHE A 35 -12.09 1.88 -5.82
N GLY A 36 -11.17 2.75 -5.41
CA GLY A 36 -11.41 4.19 -5.22
C GLY A 36 -10.49 5.05 -6.09
N ALA A 37 -10.64 6.36 -5.94
CA ALA A 37 -9.74 7.36 -6.51
C ALA A 37 -9.03 8.10 -5.37
N ALA A 38 -7.71 8.09 -5.40
CA ALA A 38 -6.86 8.94 -4.58
C ALA A 38 -6.42 10.17 -5.38
N TYR A 39 -5.93 11.16 -4.65
CA TYR A 39 -5.53 12.45 -5.17
C TYR A 39 -4.20 12.86 -4.54
N GLU A 40 -3.29 13.35 -5.37
CA GLU A 40 -2.03 13.96 -4.93
C GLU A 40 -1.76 15.21 -5.79
N GLU A 41 -1.35 16.30 -5.14
CA GLU A 41 -0.83 17.48 -5.83
C GLU A 41 0.64 17.23 -6.21
N PHE A 42 0.90 17.10 -7.50
CA PHE A 42 2.27 17.09 -8.01
C PHE A 42 2.69 18.50 -8.41
N GLU A 43 4.00 18.77 -8.39
CA GLU A 43 4.59 20.07 -8.78
C GLU A 43 4.09 20.58 -10.14
N ALA A 44 3.76 19.67 -11.06
CA ALA A 44 3.28 20.03 -12.39
C ALA A 44 1.76 20.29 -12.43
N ARG A 45 0.94 19.41 -11.83
CA ARG A 45 -0.54 19.42 -11.88
C ARG A 45 -1.15 18.49 -10.81
N PRO A 46 -2.45 18.63 -10.50
CA PRO A 46 -3.18 17.63 -9.75
C PRO A 46 -3.17 16.28 -10.48
N GLY A 47 -2.84 15.21 -9.76
CA GLY A 47 -2.90 13.84 -10.26
C GLY A 47 -3.89 13.02 -9.46
N ASN A 48 -4.85 12.41 -10.16
CA ASN A 48 -5.72 11.39 -9.60
C ASN A 48 -5.25 10.00 -10.03
N TYR A 49 -5.28 9.05 -9.12
CA TYR A 49 -4.89 7.67 -9.40
C TYR A 49 -5.82 6.68 -8.72
N THR A 50 -5.99 5.52 -9.34
CA THR A 50 -6.85 4.47 -8.81
C THR A 50 -6.15 3.73 -7.67
N VAL A 51 -6.88 3.46 -6.60
CA VAL A 51 -6.41 2.73 -5.42
C VAL A 51 -7.40 1.63 -5.06
N ALA A 52 -6.96 0.65 -4.28
CA ALA A 52 -7.85 -0.27 -3.59
C ALA A 52 -8.14 0.25 -2.18
N ILE A 53 -9.41 0.25 -1.79
CA ILE A 53 -9.82 0.52 -0.41
C ILE A 53 -9.83 -0.82 0.32
N VAL A 54 -8.96 -0.94 1.32
CA VAL A 54 -8.76 -2.17 2.09
C VAL A 54 -8.93 -1.92 3.58
N GLU A 55 -9.44 -2.90 4.30
CA GLU A 55 -9.53 -2.91 5.76
C GLU A 55 -8.55 -3.94 6.34
N LEU A 56 -7.67 -3.47 7.21
CA LEU A 56 -6.66 -4.24 7.90
C LEU A 56 -7.27 -5.07 9.05
N PRO A 57 -6.54 -6.09 9.58
CA PRO A 57 -7.05 -6.91 10.67
C PRO A 57 -7.38 -6.15 11.97
N ASP A 58 -6.81 -4.97 12.17
CA ASP A 58 -7.09 -4.11 13.33
C ASP A 58 -8.30 -3.19 13.13
N GLY A 59 -8.99 -3.29 11.98
CA GLY A 59 -10.15 -2.49 11.61
C GLY A 59 -9.80 -1.16 10.92
N THR A 60 -8.51 -0.84 10.73
CA THR A 60 -8.07 0.36 10.01
C THR A 60 -8.42 0.24 8.53
N VAL A 61 -8.99 1.29 7.94
CA VAL A 61 -9.25 1.38 6.50
C VAL A 61 -8.22 2.28 5.84
N GLU A 62 -7.59 1.81 4.76
CA GLU A 62 -6.60 2.59 4.02
C GLU A 62 -6.70 2.43 2.50
N ASN A 63 -6.08 3.38 1.79
CA ASN A 63 -5.87 3.31 0.35
C ASN A 63 -4.57 2.54 0.07
N ALA A 64 -4.67 1.40 -0.63
CA ALA A 64 -3.53 0.64 -1.12
C ALA A 64 -3.31 0.88 -2.61
N ASN A 65 -2.04 0.96 -3.03
CA ASN A 65 -1.73 1.03 -4.47
C ASN A 65 -2.08 -0.30 -5.15
N LEU A 66 -2.51 -0.23 -6.42
CA LEU A 66 -2.94 -1.42 -7.15
C LEU A 66 -1.84 -2.46 -7.34
N PHE A 67 -0.57 -2.03 -7.43
CA PHE A 67 0.58 -2.92 -7.57
C PHE A 67 1.05 -3.57 -6.26
N ASP A 68 0.50 -3.11 -5.12
CA ASP A 68 0.80 -3.65 -3.79
C ASP A 68 -0.21 -4.70 -3.33
N ILE A 69 -1.34 -4.90 -4.05
CA ILE A 69 -2.35 -5.90 -3.69
C ILE A 69 -2.34 -7.12 -4.61
N ARG A 70 -2.70 -8.27 -4.06
CA ARG A 70 -2.99 -9.51 -4.80
C ARG A 70 -4.23 -10.17 -4.22
N PHE A 71 -5.25 -10.42 -5.02
CA PHE A 71 -6.39 -11.25 -4.60
C PHE A 71 -5.92 -12.68 -4.34
N ILE A 72 -6.37 -13.26 -3.23
CA ILE A 72 -5.96 -14.60 -2.78
C ILE A 72 -7.10 -15.62 -2.73
N GLU A 73 -8.29 -15.20 -3.18
CA GLU A 73 -9.52 -15.99 -3.34
C GLU A 73 -10.30 -15.53 -4.57
#